data_AF-A0AAW4Q986-F1
#
_entry.id   AF-A0AAW4Q986-F1
#
_cell.length_a   1.000
_cell.length_b   1.000
_cell.length_c   1.000
_cell.angle_alpha   90.00
_cell.angle_beta   90.00
_cell.angle_gamma   90.00
#
_symmetry.space_group_name_H-M   'P 1'
#
loop_
_entity.id
_entity.type
_entity.pdbx_description
1 polymer ?
#
loop_
_entity_poly.entity_id
_entity_poly.type
_entity_poly.pdbx_seq_one_letter_code
_entity_poly.pdbx_strand_id
1 'polypeptide(L)'
;MKKMLAVALMMMVVVAKANANAGDTGRYRALPSDKTVAGLVTRLGAQDGLVVKWAAGYDVEVDSAEAFTNEANLSSASSLVEAVQRIVKLLATKPVAGELVPKETPLVACVYAEGEGYIVVRPVGESCEGPLQRP
;
A
#
# COMPACT_ATOMS: atom_id res chain seq x y z
N MET A 1 -42.55 33.47 -38.27
CA MET A 1 -42.31 32.01 -38.13
C MET A 1 -40.95 31.66 -38.68
N LYS A 2 -39.96 31.40 -37.81
CA LYS A 2 -38.75 30.65 -38.14
C LYS A 2 -38.29 29.99 -36.84
N LYS A 3 -38.59 28.69 -36.76
CA LYS A 3 -38.10 27.78 -35.73
C LYS A 3 -36.66 27.39 -36.06
N MET A 4 -36.01 26.76 -35.09
CA MET A 4 -34.76 25.97 -35.18
C MET A 4 -33.48 26.80 -34.96
N LEU A 5 -32.51 26.39 -34.15
CA LEU A 5 -32.30 25.16 -33.39
C LEU A 5 -31.25 25.50 -32.30
N ALA A 6 -31.60 25.40 -31.02
CA ALA A 6 -30.60 25.42 -29.96
C ALA A 6 -29.97 24.03 -29.91
N VAL A 7 -28.76 23.88 -30.46
CA VAL A 7 -27.95 22.67 -30.26
C VAL A 7 -27.30 22.82 -28.89
N ALA A 8 -28.00 22.37 -27.85
CA ALA A 8 -27.41 22.14 -26.56
C ALA A 8 -26.38 21.02 -26.71
N LEU A 9 -25.10 21.39 -26.69
CA LEU A 9 -23.99 20.46 -26.51
C LEU A 9 -24.16 19.85 -25.12
N MET A 10 -24.86 18.72 -25.02
CA MET A 10 -24.75 17.84 -23.87
C MET A 10 -23.29 17.38 -23.82
N MET A 11 -22.51 17.97 -22.93
CA MET A 11 -21.29 17.36 -22.43
C MET A 11 -21.70 16.04 -21.79
N MET A 12 -21.73 14.97 -22.60
CA MET A 12 -21.60 13.63 -22.09
C MET A 12 -20.24 13.60 -21.41
N VAL A 13 -20.25 13.80 -20.08
CA VAL A 13 -19.21 13.27 -19.23
C VAL A 13 -19.30 11.77 -19.44
N VAL A 14 -18.55 11.29 -20.41
CA VAL A 14 -18.23 9.88 -20.52
C VAL A 14 -17.44 9.62 -19.24
N VAL A 15 -18.15 9.20 -18.19
CA VAL A 15 -17.55 8.41 -17.13
C VAL A 15 -17.10 7.16 -17.84
N ALA A 16 -15.93 7.24 -18.44
CA ALA A 16 -15.16 6.08 -18.79
C ALA A 16 -14.95 5.40 -17.44
N LYS A 17 -15.85 4.47 -17.10
CA LYS A 17 -15.46 3.27 -16.38
C LYS A 17 -14.34 2.69 -17.23
N ALA A 18 -13.12 3.14 -16.97
CA ALA A 18 -11.96 2.36 -17.26
C ALA A 18 -12.19 1.07 -16.49
N ASN A 19 -12.70 0.06 -17.19
CA ASN A 19 -12.39 -1.31 -16.88
C ASN A 19 -10.87 -1.41 -17.06
N ALA A 20 -10.13 -0.93 -16.06
CA ALA A 20 -8.81 -1.46 -15.83
C ALA A 20 -9.07 -2.94 -15.58
N ASN A 21 -8.75 -3.77 -16.57
CA ASN A 21 -8.15 -5.05 -16.21
C ASN A 21 -7.18 -4.70 -15.08
N ALA A 22 -7.27 -5.39 -13.93
CA ALA A 22 -6.26 -5.34 -12.88
C ALA A 22 -4.96 -6.00 -13.41
N GLY A 23 -4.54 -5.57 -14.60
CA GLY A 23 -3.28 -5.86 -15.21
C GLY A 23 -2.25 -5.15 -14.38
N ASP A 24 -1.15 -5.87 -14.19
CA ASP A 24 0.08 -5.37 -13.63
C ASP A 24 0.28 -3.88 -13.96
N THR A 25 0.14 -3.05 -12.92
CA THR A 25 0.32 -1.60 -13.08
C THR A 25 1.80 -1.24 -13.05
N GLY A 26 2.66 -2.17 -12.63
CA GLY A 26 4.07 -1.96 -12.33
C GLY A 26 4.35 -0.89 -11.27
N ARG A 27 3.29 -0.32 -10.67
CA ARG A 27 3.35 0.87 -9.82
C ARG A 27 4.01 0.56 -8.50
N TYR A 28 3.59 -0.53 -7.85
CA TYR A 28 4.19 -0.99 -6.60
C TYR A 28 5.14 -2.14 -6.90
N ARG A 29 6.41 -1.94 -6.58
CA ARG A 29 7.46 -2.95 -6.66
C ARG A 29 8.58 -2.58 -5.70
N ALA A 30 9.33 -3.56 -5.25
CA ALA A 30 10.61 -3.32 -4.62
C ALA A 30 11.66 -2.94 -5.67
N LEU A 31 12.63 -2.14 -5.24
CA LEU A 31 13.78 -1.71 -6.02
C LEU A 31 15.07 -2.23 -5.37
N PRO A 32 16.18 -2.37 -6.12
CA PRO A 32 17.46 -2.78 -5.53
C PRO A 32 17.99 -1.85 -4.42
N SER A 33 17.48 -0.62 -4.36
CA SER A 33 17.76 0.36 -3.29
C SER A 33 17.01 0.08 -1.99
N ASP A 34 15.92 -0.69 -2.04
CA ASP A 34 15.13 -1.03 -0.86
C ASP A 34 15.84 -2.16 -0.13
N LYS A 35 16.64 -1.82 0.89
CA LYS A 35 17.40 -2.80 1.67
C LYS A 35 16.55 -3.53 2.70
N THR A 36 15.48 -2.89 3.15
CA THR A 36 14.58 -3.44 4.16
C THR A 36 13.12 -3.18 3.82
N VAL A 37 12.21 -3.93 4.45
CA VAL A 37 10.77 -3.75 4.28
C VAL A 37 10.33 -2.38 4.79
N ALA A 38 10.88 -1.88 5.90
CA ALA A 38 10.59 -0.52 6.37
C ALA A 38 10.93 0.53 5.28
N GLY A 39 12.13 0.43 4.71
CA GLY A 39 12.57 1.34 3.63
C GLY A 39 11.67 1.25 2.39
N LEU A 40 11.31 0.03 2.00
CA LEU A 40 10.38 -0.22 0.90
C LEU A 40 9.04 0.49 1.12
N VAL A 41 8.36 0.22 2.24
CA VAL A 41 7.00 0.75 2.46
C VAL A 41 7.00 2.27 2.62
N THR A 42 8.04 2.85 3.24
CA THR A 42 8.21 4.31 3.33
C THR A 42 8.36 4.93 1.95
N ARG A 43 9.18 4.34 1.06
CA ARG A 43 9.32 4.82 -0.31
C ARG A 43 8.03 4.70 -1.11
N LEU A 44 7.31 3.58 -0.98
CA LEU A 44 6.01 3.40 -1.63
C LEU A 44 4.98 4.42 -1.13
N GLY A 45 5.00 4.74 0.17
CA GLY A 45 4.23 5.85 0.72
C GLY A 45 4.53 7.17 0.04
N ALA A 46 5.81 7.55 0.01
CA ALA A 46 6.25 8.80 -0.60
C ALA A 46 5.88 8.89 -2.09
N GLN A 47 5.88 7.77 -2.82
CA GLN A 47 5.44 7.70 -4.22
C GLN A 47 3.95 8.07 -4.41
N ASP A 48 3.11 7.80 -3.41
CA ASP A 48 1.68 8.11 -3.40
C ASP A 48 1.35 9.40 -2.63
N GLY A 49 2.37 10.12 -2.13
CA GLY A 49 2.18 11.31 -1.31
C GLY A 49 1.61 11.01 0.09
N LEU A 50 1.84 9.79 0.60
CA LEU A 50 1.36 9.32 1.89
C LEU A 50 2.53 8.95 2.80
N VAL A 51 2.31 9.00 4.11
CA VAL A 51 3.31 8.53 5.07
C VAL A 51 3.02 7.09 5.45
N VAL A 52 4.01 6.20 5.28
CA VAL A 52 3.95 4.85 5.84
C VAL A 52 4.99 4.72 6.95
N LYS A 53 4.51 4.58 8.19
CA LYS A 53 5.32 4.37 9.38
C LYS A 53 5.46 2.89 9.67
N TRP A 54 6.69 2.39 9.65
CA TRP A 54 7.02 1.04 10.09
C TRP A 54 7.25 1.04 11.61
N ALA A 55 6.28 0.52 12.36
CA ALA A 55 6.29 0.42 13.83
C ALA A 55 6.21 -1.03 14.29
N ALA A 56 6.84 -1.95 13.55
CA ALA A 56 6.81 -3.39 13.84
C ALA A 56 7.69 -3.80 15.03
N GLY A 57 8.64 -2.94 15.45
CA GLY A 57 9.64 -3.26 16.48
C GLY A 57 10.81 -4.13 15.99
N TYR A 58 10.76 -4.60 14.75
CA TYR A 58 11.80 -5.29 14.00
C TYR A 58 11.76 -4.83 12.54
N ASP A 59 12.72 -5.22 11.72
CA ASP A 59 12.72 -4.97 10.27
C ASP A 59 13.22 -6.21 9.54
N VAL A 60 12.88 -6.33 8.26
CA VAL A 60 13.17 -7.52 7.45
C VAL A 60 13.97 -7.11 6.23
N GLU A 61 15.07 -7.81 5.96
CA GLU A 61 15.91 -7.55 4.80
C GLU A 61 15.20 -7.94 3.49
N VAL A 62 15.48 -7.20 2.43
CA VAL A 62 15.00 -7.49 1.07
C VAL A 62 16.20 -7.92 0.23
N ASP A 63 16.47 -9.23 0.21
CA ASP A 63 17.63 -9.80 -0.50
C ASP A 63 17.53 -9.67 -2.02
N SER A 64 16.32 -9.84 -2.54
CA SER A 64 16.02 -9.71 -3.97
C SER A 64 14.73 -8.92 -4.15
N ALA A 65 14.86 -7.71 -4.70
CA ALA A 65 13.74 -6.84 -5.00
C ALA A 65 12.74 -7.49 -5.97
N GLU A 66 13.24 -8.20 -6.98
CA GLU A 66 12.39 -8.89 -7.95
C GLU A 66 11.62 -10.05 -7.30
N ALA A 67 12.32 -10.92 -6.56
CA ALA A 67 11.68 -12.04 -5.88
C ALA A 67 10.63 -11.55 -4.87
N PHE A 68 10.98 -10.53 -4.07
CA PHE A 68 10.06 -9.93 -3.11
C PHE A 68 8.81 -9.34 -3.79
N THR A 69 9.00 -8.62 -4.90
CA THR A 69 7.90 -8.05 -5.69
C THR A 69 6.95 -9.14 -6.19
N ASN A 70 7.50 -10.24 -6.72
CA ASN A 70 6.73 -11.35 -7.26
C ASN A 70 6.00 -12.14 -6.16
N GLU A 71 6.69 -12.46 -5.06
CA GLU A 71 6.13 -13.20 -3.92
C GLU A 71 5.00 -12.45 -3.24
N ALA A 72 5.16 -11.14 -3.01
CA ALA A 72 4.09 -10.30 -2.48
C ALA A 72 3.07 -9.89 -3.56
N ASN A 73 3.28 -10.27 -4.82
CA ASN A 73 2.47 -9.89 -5.97
C ASN A 73 2.21 -8.37 -6.02
N LEU A 74 3.24 -7.54 -5.82
CA LEU A 74 3.05 -6.09 -5.64
C LEU A 74 2.59 -5.39 -6.92
N SER A 75 3.07 -5.85 -8.07
CA SER A 75 2.85 -5.16 -9.35
C SER A 75 1.37 -5.13 -9.75
N SER A 76 0.58 -6.10 -9.26
CA SER A 76 -0.87 -6.18 -9.45
C SER A 76 -1.70 -5.41 -8.40
N ALA A 77 -1.07 -4.78 -7.41
CA ALA A 77 -1.79 -4.00 -6.40
C ALA A 77 -2.32 -2.69 -7.01
N SER A 78 -3.58 -2.37 -6.69
CA SER A 78 -4.29 -1.21 -7.22
C SER A 78 -4.16 0.05 -6.34
N SER A 79 -3.67 -0.10 -5.10
CA SER A 79 -3.50 0.98 -4.13
C SER A 79 -2.33 0.72 -3.18
N LEU A 80 -1.80 1.77 -2.54
CA LEU A 80 -0.77 1.64 -1.51
C LEU A 80 -1.22 0.76 -0.35
N VAL A 81 -2.47 0.91 0.11
CA VAL A 81 -3.03 0.10 1.20
C VAL A 81 -2.99 -1.38 0.83
N GLU A 82 -3.42 -1.73 -0.38
CA GLU A 82 -3.37 -3.10 -0.87
C GLU A 82 -1.93 -3.62 -0.97
N ALA A 83 -1.00 -2.81 -1.48
CA ALA A 83 0.41 -3.18 -1.56
C ALA A 83 0.99 -3.46 -0.16
N VAL A 84 0.75 -2.59 0.82
CA VAL A 84 1.22 -2.78 2.21
C VAL A 84 0.57 -4.00 2.85
N GLN A 85 -0.72 -4.24 2.64
CA GLN A 85 -1.39 -5.44 3.14
C GLN A 85 -0.81 -6.74 2.56
N ARG A 86 -0.46 -6.74 1.26
CA ARG A 86 0.20 -7.89 0.62
C ARG A 86 1.59 -8.14 1.19
N ILE A 87 2.36 -7.10 1.47
CA ILE A 87 3.67 -7.18 2.16
C ILE A 87 3.50 -7.81 3.54
N VAL A 88 2.58 -7.27 4.36
CA VAL A 88 2.29 -7.81 5.70
C VAL A 88 1.88 -9.28 5.64
N LYS A 89 1.04 -9.64 4.65
CA LYS A 89 0.62 -11.02 4.43
C LYS A 89 1.78 -11.93 4.03
N LEU A 90 2.70 -11.48 3.17
CA LEU A 90 3.90 -12.23 2.81
C LEU A 90 4.75 -12.52 4.05
N LEU A 91 5.01 -11.50 4.87
CA LEU A 91 5.80 -11.63 6.10
C LEU A 91 5.18 -12.63 7.08
N ALA A 92 3.85 -12.68 7.19
CA ALA A 92 3.17 -13.67 8.02
C ALA A 92 3.37 -15.13 7.56
N THR A 93 3.86 -15.35 6.33
CA THR A 93 4.08 -16.68 5.74
C THR A 93 5.55 -17.07 5.60
N LYS A 94 6.49 -16.14 5.77
CA LYS A 94 7.93 -16.44 5.69
C LYS A 94 8.44 -17.03 7.02
N PRO A 95 8.92 -18.28 7.06
CA PRO A 95 9.79 -18.70 8.13
C PRO A 95 11.13 -17.98 7.96
N VAL A 96 11.53 -17.16 8.93
CA VAL A 96 12.85 -16.52 8.94
C VAL A 96 13.89 -17.63 9.07
N ALA A 97 14.61 -17.91 7.99
CA ALA A 97 15.62 -18.96 7.96
C ALA A 97 16.91 -18.45 8.61
N GLY A 98 17.12 -18.80 9.88
CA GLY A 98 18.34 -18.50 10.62
C GLY A 98 18.05 -18.08 12.05
N GLU A 99 18.16 -19.04 12.97
CA GLU A 99 18.20 -18.90 14.45
C GLU A 99 17.03 -18.22 15.19
N LEU A 100 16.35 -18.98 16.05
CA LEU A 100 15.78 -18.57 17.35
C LEU A 100 15.04 -17.20 17.47
N VAL A 101 14.36 -16.69 16.44
CA VAL A 101 13.50 -15.50 16.59
C VAL A 101 12.08 -15.95 16.96
N PRO A 102 11.51 -15.49 18.08
CA PRO A 102 10.17 -15.88 18.49
C PRO A 102 9.18 -15.34 17.47
N LYS A 103 8.59 -16.26 16.67
CA LYS A 103 7.37 -16.12 15.86
C LYS A 103 6.97 -14.65 15.74
N GLU A 104 7.63 -13.91 14.85
CA GLU A 104 7.59 -12.45 14.83
C GLU A 104 6.14 -11.99 14.94
N THR A 105 5.90 -11.04 15.86
CA THR A 105 4.53 -10.72 16.26
C THR A 105 3.74 -10.35 15.00
N PRO A 106 2.58 -11.00 14.75
CA PRO A 106 1.79 -10.74 13.56
C PRO A 106 1.58 -9.24 13.38
N LEU A 107 1.75 -8.74 12.16
CA LEU A 107 1.61 -7.32 11.86
C LEU A 107 0.23 -7.01 11.29
N VAL A 108 -0.18 -5.76 11.47
CA VAL A 108 -1.38 -5.16 10.88
C VAL A 108 -1.03 -3.80 10.30
N ALA A 109 -1.64 -3.45 9.17
CA ALA A 109 -1.58 -2.12 8.58
C ALA A 109 -2.81 -1.31 9.01
N CYS A 110 -2.63 -0.40 9.97
CA CYS A 110 -3.68 0.54 10.38
C CYS A 110 -3.67 1.74 9.43
N VAL A 111 -4.82 2.09 8.84
CA VAL A 111 -4.96 3.21 7.91
C VAL A 111 -5.68 4.36 8.60
N TYR A 112 -5.09 5.54 8.59
CA TYR A 112 -5.61 6.75 9.23
C TYR A 112 -5.84 7.86 8.19
N ALA A 113 -6.90 8.65 8.39
CA ALA A 113 -7.35 9.67 7.44
C ALA A 113 -7.17 11.12 7.95
N GLU A 114 -6.46 11.36 9.06
CA GLU A 114 -6.31 12.73 9.58
C GLU A 114 -5.31 13.56 8.74
N GLY A 115 -5.83 14.50 7.95
CA GLY A 115 -5.06 15.51 7.19
C GLY A 115 -4.46 14.97 5.90
N GLU A 116 -3.38 14.19 6.02
CA GLU A 116 -2.71 13.48 4.92
C GLU A 116 -2.74 12.01 5.30
N GLY A 117 -3.35 11.15 4.47
CA GLY A 117 -3.52 9.74 4.82
C GLY A 117 -2.19 9.11 5.24
N TYR A 118 -2.17 8.43 6.39
CA TYR A 118 -0.96 7.75 6.86
C TYR A 118 -1.27 6.33 7.28
N ILE A 119 -0.37 5.42 6.92
CA ILE A 119 -0.46 3.99 7.23
C ILE A 119 0.56 3.71 8.31
N VAL A 120 0.17 2.99 9.37
CA VAL A 120 1.12 2.49 10.36
C VAL A 120 1.07 0.97 10.36
N VAL A 121 2.21 0.36 10.09
CA VAL A 121 2.39 -1.10 10.22
C VAL A 121 2.90 -1.40 11.62
N ARG A 122 2.15 -2.15 12.43
CA ARG A 122 2.45 -2.44 13.83
C ARG A 122 2.02 -3.85 14.24
N PRO A 123 2.45 -4.38 15.39
CA PRO A 123 1.95 -5.64 15.92
C PRO A 123 0.43 -5.65 16.12
N VAL A 124 -0.24 -6.77 15.86
CA VAL A 124 -1.70 -6.97 16.03
C VAL A 124 -2.17 -6.73 17.47
N GLY A 125 -1.28 -6.86 18.45
CA GLY A 125 -1.59 -6.57 19.86
C GLY A 125 -1.67 -5.07 20.19
N GLU A 126 -1.27 -4.19 19.27
CA GLU A 126 -1.37 -2.74 19.44
C GLU A 126 -2.64 -2.19 18.79
N SER A 127 -3.33 -1.27 19.47
CA SER A 127 -4.59 -0.69 18.97
C SER A 127 -4.37 0.07 17.65
N CYS A 128 -5.27 -0.15 16.68
CA CYS A 128 -5.40 0.68 15.48
C CYS A 128 -6.28 1.91 15.73
N GLU A 129 -6.74 2.17 16.96
CA GLU A 129 -7.40 3.45 17.27
C GLU A 129 -6.45 4.61 16.94
N GLY A 130 -7.00 5.67 16.35
CA GLY A 130 -6.24 6.87 16.01
C GLY A 130 -5.56 7.46 17.23
N PRO A 131 -4.60 8.39 17.06
CA PRO A 131 -4.19 9.23 18.18
C PRO A 131 -5.48 9.79 18.79
N LEU A 132 -5.78 9.38 20.02
CA LEU A 132 -6.87 9.95 20.79
C LEU A 132 -6.62 11.46 20.78
N GLN A 133 -7.50 12.21 20.11
CA GLN A 133 -7.55 13.65 20.28
C GLN A 133 -7.73 13.87 21.78
N ARG A 134 -6.65 14.30 22.46
CA ARG A 134 -6.79 14.80 23.82
C ARG A 134 -7.71 16.02 23.72
N PRO A 135 -8.76 16.10 24.55
CA PRO A 135 -9.64 17.26 24.59
C PRO A 135 -8.87 18.54 24.92
#